data_AF-A0A376F618-F1
#
_entry.id   AF-A0A376F618-F1
#
_cell.length_a   1.000
_cell.length_b   1.000
_cell.length_c   1.000
_cell.angle_alpha   90.00
_cell.angle_beta   90.00
_cell.angle_gamma   90.00
#
_symmetry.space_group_name_H-M   'P 1'
#
loop_
_entity.id
_entity.type
_entity.pdbx_description
1 polymer ?
#
loop_
_entity_poly.entity_id
_entity_poly.type
_entity_poly.pdbx_seq_one_letter_code
_entity_poly.pdbx_strand_id
1 'polypeptide(L)' 'MTTLNARPEAITFAPQQSALIVVDMQNAYASQGGYLDLAGFDVSATRAGD' A
#
# COMPACT_ATOMS: atom_id res chain seq x y z
N MET A 1 12.87 -19.60 2.27
CA MET A 1 11.43 -19.52 2.61
C MET A 1 11.29 -18.61 3.81
N THR A 2 10.32 -17.71 3.79
CA THR A 2 9.96 -16.83 4.90
C THR A 2 8.47 -16.94 5.13
N THR A 3 8.06 -16.92 6.40
CA THR A 3 6.66 -16.97 6.82
C THR A 3 6.24 -15.61 7.35
N LEU A 4 5.17 -15.04 6.79
CA LEU A 4 4.52 -13.84 7.31
C LEU A 4 3.27 -14.23 8.10
N ASN A 5 3.13 -13.63 9.28
CA ASN A 5 1.87 -13.69 10.02
C ASN A 5 0.81 -12.93 9.20
N ALA A 6 -0.23 -13.64 8.79
CA ALA A 6 -1.30 -13.12 7.95
C ALA A 6 -2.65 -13.72 8.41
N ARG A 7 -3.73 -13.34 7.74
CA ARG A 7 -5.08 -13.88 7.96
C ARG A 7 -5.66 -14.35 6.63
N PRO A 8 -6.48 -15.43 6.61
CA PRO A 8 -6.90 -16.25 7.76
C PRO A 8 -5.79 -17.09 8.42
N GLU A 9 -4.74 -17.44 7.67
CA GLU A 9 -3.57 -18.16 8.17
C GLU A 9 -2.24 -17.51 7.69
N ALA A 10 -1.12 -17.96 8.26
CA ALA A 10 0.21 -17.49 7.90
C ALA A 10 0.61 -17.92 6.47
N ILE A 11 1.33 -17.06 5.77
CA ILE A 11 1.75 -17.28 4.37
C ILE A 11 3.26 -17.53 4.34
N THR A 12 3.69 -18.62 3.69
CA THR A 12 5.11 -18.93 3.49
C THR A 12 5.46 -18.83 2.01
N PHE A 13 6.52 -18.08 1.69
CA PHE A 13 6.96 -17.89 0.31
C PHE A 13 8.49 -17.80 0.20
N ALA A 14 9.01 -17.98 -1.02
CA ALA A 14 10.40 -17.75 -1.36
C ALA A 14 10.57 -16.31 -1.90
N PRO A 15 11.34 -15.43 -1.23
CA PRO A 15 11.55 -14.07 -1.72
C PRO A 15 12.12 -14.02 -3.14
N GLN A 16 13.02 -14.95 -3.49
CA GLN A 16 13.65 -15.03 -4.82
C GLN A 16 12.68 -15.44 -5.93
N GLN A 17 11.48 -15.92 -5.59
CA GLN A 17 10.42 -16.31 -6.52
C GLN A 17 9.18 -15.42 -6.36
N SER A 18 9.32 -14.29 -5.67
CA SER A 18 8.23 -13.36 -5.35
C SER A 18 8.58 -11.95 -5.82
N ALA A 19 7.55 -11.13 -6.07
CA ALA A 19 7.70 -9.72 -6.39
C ALA A 19 6.75 -8.88 -5.52
N LEU A 20 7.16 -7.64 -5.23
CA LEU A 20 6.32 -6.65 -4.56
C LEU A 20 5.60 -5.80 -5.61
N ILE A 21 4.29 -5.70 -5.49
CA ILE A 21 3.47 -4.80 -6.32
C ILE A 21 3.01 -3.66 -5.43
N VAL A 22 3.30 -2.43 -5.86
CA VAL A 22 2.78 -1.20 -5.26
C VAL A 22 1.71 -0.66 -6.19
N VAL A 23 0.46 -0.68 -5.74
CA VAL A 23 -0.70 -0.31 -6.56
C VAL A 23 -1.07 1.15 -6.29
N ASP A 24 -1.24 1.91 -7.36
CA ASP A 24 -1.89 3.23 -7.39
C ASP A 24 -1.39 4.23 -6.32
N MET A 25 -0.07 4.28 -6.10
CA MET A 25 0.58 5.25 -5.21
C MET A 25 0.98 6.56 -5.92
N GLN A 26 0.25 6.97 -6.97
CA GLN A 26 0.44 8.28 -7.60
C GLN A 26 -0.20 9.40 -6.76
N ASN A 27 0.41 10.59 -6.81
CA ASN A 27 -0.01 11.77 -6.05
C ASN A 27 -1.49 12.15 -6.24
N ALA A 28 -2.09 11.85 -7.40
CA ALA A 28 -3.50 12.08 -7.62
C ALA A 28 -4.40 11.37 -6.58
N TYR A 29 -3.98 10.22 -6.04
CA TYR A 29 -4.76 9.48 -5.06
C TYR A 29 -4.17 9.54 -3.63
N ALA A 30 -2.86 9.74 -3.50
CA ALA A 30 -2.16 9.60 -2.23
C ALA A 30 -1.61 10.92 -1.64
N SER A 31 -1.98 12.08 -2.17
CA SER A 31 -1.45 13.37 -1.72
C SER A 31 -2.54 14.40 -1.48
N GLN A 32 -2.28 15.32 -0.53
CA GLN A 32 -3.07 16.54 -0.40
C GLN A 32 -2.97 17.38 -1.68
N GLY A 33 -4.10 17.96 -2.09
CA GLY A 33 -4.25 18.63 -3.37
C GLY A 33 -4.35 17.68 -4.57
N GLY A 34 -4.31 16.36 -4.35
CA GLY A 34 -4.56 15.35 -5.37
C GLY A 34 -6.05 15.23 -5.73
N TYR A 35 -6.36 14.46 -6.78
CA TYR A 35 -7.73 14.21 -7.23
C TYR A 35 -8.66 13.73 -6.09
N LEU A 36 -8.26 12.74 -5.28
CA LEU A 36 -9.14 12.22 -4.22
C LEU A 36 -9.37 13.22 -3.08
N ASP A 37 -8.32 13.95 -2.69
CA ASP A 37 -8.44 15.02 -1.69
C ASP A 37 -9.39 16.13 -2.17
N LEU A 38 -9.20 16.58 -3.42
CA LEU A 38 -10.08 17.58 -4.05
C LEU A 38 -11.52 17.08 -4.25
N ALA A 39 -11.72 15.79 -4.43
CA ALA A 39 -13.03 15.16 -4.48
C ALA A 39 -13.67 14.98 -3.09
N GLY A 40 -12.96 15.33 -2.01
CA GLY A 40 -13.46 15.29 -0.63
C GLY A 40 -13.26 13.96 0.11
N PHE A 41 -12.41 13.07 -0.41
CA PHE A 41 -12.04 11.84 0.30
C PHE A 41 -10.92 12.10 1.29
N ASP A 42 -10.96 11.43 2.45
CA ASP A 42 -9.88 11.48 3.42
C ASP A 42 -8.65 10.69 2.93
N VAL A 43 -7.58 11.43 2.63
CA VAL A 43 -6.29 10.88 2.19
C VAL A 43 -5.24 10.87 3.31
N SER A 44 -5.60 11.20 4.56
CA SER A 44 -4.63 11.36 5.67
C SER A 44 -3.78 10.12 5.93
N ALA A 45 -4.34 8.92 5.74
CA ALA A 45 -3.64 7.64 5.92
C ALA A 45 -2.64 7.29 4.81
N THR A 46 -2.55 8.09 3.74
CA THR A 46 -1.69 7.82 2.57
C THR A 46 -0.37 8.60 2.58
N ARG A 47 -0.17 9.48 3.57
CA ARG A 47 1.09 10.20 3.72
C ARG A 47 2.22 9.22 3.95
N ALA A 48 3.32 9.35 3.19
CA ALA A 48 4.58 8.75 3.58
C ALA A 48 4.93 9.32 4.96
N GLY A 49 5.17 8.44 5.95
CA GLY A 49 5.47 8.84 7.32
C GLY A 49 6.72 9.74 7.40
N ASP A 50 6.84 10.48 8.50
CA ASP A 50 8.08 11.17 8.88
C ASP A 50 9.22 10.16 9.16
#